data_AF-A6IH24-F1
#
_entry.id   AF-A6IH24-F1
#
_cell.length_a   1.000
_cell.length_b   1.000
_cell.length_c   1.000
_cell.angle_alpha   90.00
_cell.angle_beta   90.00
_cell.angle_gamma   90.00
#
_symmetry.space_group_name_H-M   'P 1'
#
loop_
_entity.id
_entity.type
_entity.pdbx_description
1 polymer ?
#
loop_
_entity_poly.entity_id
_entity_poly.type
_entity_poly.pdbx_seq_one_letter_code
_entity_poly.pdbx_strand_id
1 'polypeptide(L)'
;MLNALSLVELATTFPVSGASYYFLKRSLGSLAAFLSLWIQLFSYCLGLGAHTLLIATYLIQPFYTGCPAPELPIKCLSVAILWSFGILNAGGVKTVAWLQTISSMIKMSILCFISLTGLVLLVIGKKENVSKFENALDAELPNASQTVEAILQGCFAYRGIFIVINIAGCDFLSFHHNYVLFTG
;
A
#
# COMPACT_ATOMS: atom_id res chain seq x y z
N MET A 1 -11.15 5.90 6.20
CA MET A 1 -11.00 7.26 6.78
C MET A 1 -11.22 7.27 8.29
N LEU A 2 -12.32 6.72 8.84
CA LEU A 2 -12.51 6.62 10.30
C LEU A 2 -11.35 5.93 11.02
N ASN A 3 -10.86 4.80 10.50
CA ASN A 3 -9.68 4.11 11.05
C ASN A 3 -8.42 4.99 11.10
N ALA A 4 -8.24 5.88 10.13
CA ALA A 4 -7.07 6.77 10.12
C ALA A 4 -7.18 7.84 11.21
N LEU A 5 -8.37 8.38 11.45
CA LEU A 5 -8.59 9.38 12.51
C LEU A 5 -8.33 8.80 13.90
N SER A 6 -8.85 7.61 14.21
CA SER A 6 -8.57 6.93 15.48
C SER A 6 -7.10 6.59 15.66
N LEU A 7 -6.41 6.24 14.56
CA LEU A 7 -4.95 6.00 14.60
C LEU A 7 -4.16 7.28 14.84
N VAL A 8 -4.60 8.42 14.29
CA VAL A 8 -3.99 9.73 14.56
C VAL A 8 -4.19 10.14 16.01
N GLU A 9 -5.39 9.98 16.56
CA GLU A 9 -5.67 10.24 17.98
C GLU A 9 -4.77 9.37 18.88
N LEU A 10 -4.60 8.09 18.52
CA LEU A 10 -3.73 7.19 19.26
C LEU A 10 -2.25 7.60 19.17
N ALA A 11 -1.77 7.95 17.97
CA ALA A 11 -0.39 8.36 17.74
C ALA A 11 -0.04 9.70 18.41
N THR A 12 -1.01 10.62 18.51
CA THR A 12 -0.86 11.89 19.22
C THR A 12 -0.93 11.72 20.73
N THR A 13 -1.74 10.77 21.23
CA THR A 13 -1.81 10.43 22.66
C THR A 13 -0.52 9.75 23.15
N PHE A 14 0.06 8.86 22.33
CA PHE A 14 1.31 8.16 22.64
C PHE A 14 2.37 8.45 21.58
N PRO A 15 3.10 9.57 21.70
CA PRO A 15 4.09 10.02 20.73
C PRO A 15 5.41 9.24 20.83
N VAL A 16 5.33 7.91 20.78
CA VAL A 16 6.46 6.97 20.80
C VAL A 16 6.47 6.16 19.51
N SER A 17 7.67 5.78 19.05
CA SER A 17 7.80 4.85 17.92
C SER A 17 7.11 3.52 18.28
N GLY A 18 6.09 3.17 17.48
CA GLY A 18 5.24 2.01 17.77
C GLY A 18 4.10 2.27 18.75
N ALA A 19 3.51 3.47 18.75
CA ALA A 19 2.35 3.87 19.56
C ALA A 19 1.24 2.79 19.64
N SER A 20 0.93 2.16 18.50
CA SER A 20 -0.07 1.08 18.43
C SER A 20 0.32 -0.16 19.24
N TYR A 21 1.60 -0.55 19.20
CA TYR A 21 2.11 -1.67 19.99
C TYR A 21 2.13 -1.33 21.48
N TYR A 22 2.57 -0.12 21.84
CA TYR A 22 2.59 0.35 23.22
C TYR A 22 1.19 0.37 23.83
N PHE A 23 0.21 0.89 23.09
CA PHE A 23 -1.20 0.88 23.48
C PHE A 23 -1.74 -0.53 23.67
N LEU A 24 -1.44 -1.45 22.75
CA LEU A 24 -1.89 -2.84 22.84
C LEU A 24 -1.29 -3.55 24.06
N LYS A 25 0.00 -3.29 24.35
CA LYS A 25 0.67 -3.82 25.53
C LYS A 25 0.08 -3.29 26.83
N ARG A 26 -0.31 -2.00 26.86
CA ARG A 26 -0.92 -1.33 28.01
C ARG A 26 -2.34 -1.83 28.30
N SER A 27 -3.12 -2.08 27.26
CA SER A 27 -4.54 -2.46 27.38
C SER A 27 -4.78 -3.96 27.53
N LEU A 28 -4.08 -4.79 26.75
CA LEU A 28 -4.31 -6.24 26.63
C LEU A 28 -3.15 -7.09 27.17
N GLY A 29 -2.08 -6.46 27.64
CA GLY A 29 -0.92 -7.13 28.23
C GLY A 29 0.13 -7.59 27.21
N SER A 30 1.19 -8.21 27.72
CA SER A 30 2.40 -8.52 26.93
C SER A 30 2.20 -9.60 25.86
N LEU A 31 1.33 -10.58 26.10
CA LEU A 31 1.10 -11.70 25.17
C LEU A 31 0.37 -11.23 23.91
N ALA A 32 -0.70 -10.46 24.06
CA ALA A 32 -1.47 -9.90 22.94
C ALA A 32 -0.61 -8.96 22.08
N ALA A 33 0.24 -8.15 22.74
CA ALA A 33 1.19 -7.29 22.06
C ALA A 33 2.19 -8.09 21.21
N PHE A 34 2.76 -9.16 21.77
CA PHE A 34 3.69 -10.04 21.04
C PHE A 34 3.04 -10.68 19.81
N LEU A 35 1.84 -11.24 19.95
CA LEU A 35 1.10 -11.84 18.83
C LEU A 35 0.80 -10.82 17.73
N SER A 36 0.45 -9.58 18.10
CA SER A 36 0.21 -8.51 17.12
C SER A 36 1.46 -8.17 16.32
N LEU A 37 2.63 -8.04 16.97
CA LEU A 37 3.90 -7.85 16.24
C LEU A 37 4.20 -9.03 15.30
N TRP A 38 3.95 -10.24 15.77
CA TRP A 38 4.19 -11.45 14.98
C TRP A 38 3.33 -11.47 13.71
N ILE A 39 2.04 -11.17 13.84
CA ILE A 39 1.11 -11.07 12.70
C ILE A 39 1.53 -9.95 11.75
N GLN A 40 1.95 -8.79 12.28
CA GLN A 40 2.43 -7.67 11.45
C GLN A 40 3.67 -8.05 10.64
N LEU A 41 4.63 -8.77 11.24
CA LEU A 41 5.83 -9.25 10.57
C LEU A 41 5.47 -10.22 9.44
N PHE A 42 4.62 -11.21 9.71
CA PHE A 42 4.20 -12.18 8.69
C PHE A 42 3.43 -11.51 7.55
N SER A 43 2.53 -10.59 7.89
CA SER A 43 1.77 -9.80 6.91
C SER A 43 2.68 -8.95 6.02
N TYR A 44 3.77 -8.40 6.55
CA TYR A 44 4.77 -7.68 5.77
C TYR A 44 5.51 -8.61 4.79
N CYS A 45 5.98 -9.77 5.25
CA CYS A 45 6.64 -10.75 4.39
C CYS A 45 5.74 -11.24 3.25
N LEU A 46 4.47 -11.56 3.56
CA LEU A 46 3.47 -11.93 2.56
C LEU A 46 3.21 -10.80 1.57
N GLY A 47 3.12 -9.57 2.06
CA GLY A 47 2.94 -8.38 1.23
C GLY A 47 4.07 -8.23 0.22
N LEU A 48 5.33 -8.36 0.66
CA LEU A 48 6.49 -8.31 -0.24
C LEU A 48 6.43 -9.39 -1.33
N GLY A 49 6.11 -10.64 -0.95
CA GLY A 49 5.99 -11.75 -1.89
C GLY A 49 4.88 -11.53 -2.92
N ALA A 50 3.73 -11.02 -2.51
CA ALA A 50 2.63 -10.68 -3.42
C ALA A 50 3.03 -9.59 -4.42
N HIS A 51 3.75 -8.55 -3.97
CA HIS A 51 4.20 -7.47 -4.84
C HIS A 51 5.21 -7.94 -5.89
N THR A 52 6.20 -8.75 -5.52
CA THR A 52 7.19 -9.27 -6.49
C THR A 52 6.54 -10.21 -7.49
N LEU A 53 5.56 -11.01 -7.06
CA LEU A 53 4.77 -11.86 -7.94
C LEU A 53 3.94 -11.06 -8.95
N LEU A 54 3.33 -9.96 -8.52
CA LEU A 54 2.61 -9.04 -9.41
C LEU A 54 3.57 -8.46 -10.46
N ILE A 55 4.73 -7.95 -10.04
CA ILE A 55 5.72 -7.38 -10.96
C ILE A 55 6.17 -8.43 -11.99
N ALA A 56 6.47 -9.66 -11.55
CA ALA A 56 6.87 -10.74 -12.44
C ALA A 56 5.79 -11.08 -13.47
N THR A 57 4.53 -11.14 -13.03
CA THR A 57 3.38 -11.40 -13.91
C THR A 57 3.24 -10.30 -14.96
N TYR A 58 3.29 -9.03 -14.56
CA TYR A 58 3.19 -7.90 -15.49
C TYR A 58 4.36 -7.84 -16.49
N LEU A 59 5.57 -8.26 -16.09
CA LEU A 59 6.73 -8.32 -16.99
C LEU A 59 6.63 -9.45 -18.03
N ILE A 60 6.02 -10.57 -17.66
CA ILE A 60 5.90 -11.76 -18.51
C ILE A 60 4.70 -11.67 -19.47
N GLN A 61 3.64 -10.95 -19.07
CA GLN A 61 2.42 -10.78 -19.86
C GLN A 61 2.63 -10.42 -21.35
N PRO A 62 3.54 -9.49 -21.75
CA PRO A 62 3.77 -9.17 -23.16
C PRO A 62 4.50 -10.28 -23.95
N PHE A 63 5.15 -11.25 -23.30
CA PHE A 63 5.85 -12.34 -24.00
C PHE A 63 4.93 -13.54 -24.28
N TYR A 64 3.80 -13.63 -23.58
CA TYR A 64 2.82 -14.72 -23.72
C TYR A 64 1.47 -14.17 -24.21
N THR A 65 1.49 -13.40 -25.29
CA THR A 65 0.27 -12.87 -25.93
C THR A 65 -0.55 -14.00 -26.55
N GLY A 66 -1.47 -14.59 -25.78
CA GLY A 66 -2.41 -15.61 -26.24
C GLY A 66 -2.37 -16.95 -25.51
N CYS A 67 -1.44 -17.16 -24.59
CA CYS A 67 -1.37 -18.37 -23.75
C CYS A 67 -1.24 -18.01 -22.27
N PRO A 68 -1.82 -18.77 -21.34
CA PRO A 68 -1.54 -18.60 -19.92
C PRO A 68 -0.05 -18.86 -19.67
N ALA A 69 0.66 -17.86 -19.16
CA ALA A 69 2.06 -17.99 -18.82
C ALA A 69 2.25 -19.09 -17.75
N PRO A 70 3.26 -19.98 -17.89
CA PRO A 70 3.43 -21.05 -16.94
C PRO A 70 3.81 -20.51 -15.55
N GLU A 71 3.37 -21.18 -14.47
CA GLU A 71 3.64 -20.71 -13.10
C GLU A 71 5.12 -20.74 -12.72
N LEU A 72 5.87 -21.71 -13.26
CA LEU A 72 7.29 -21.90 -12.96
C LEU A 72 8.16 -20.68 -13.32
N PRO A 73 8.12 -20.12 -14.55
CA PRO A 73 8.89 -18.93 -14.89
C PRO A 73 8.46 -17.70 -14.10
N ILE A 74 7.16 -17.54 -13.81
CA ILE A 74 6.66 -16.43 -12.99
C ILE A 74 7.26 -16.51 -11.58
N LYS A 75 7.22 -17.68 -10.93
CA LYS A 75 7.78 -17.90 -9.59
C LYS A 75 9.30 -17.68 -9.58
N CYS A 76 10.02 -18.21 -10.56
CA CYS A 76 11.46 -18.01 -10.69
C CYS A 76 11.83 -16.52 -10.85
N LEU A 77 11.14 -15.81 -11.74
CA LEU A 77 11.35 -14.38 -11.96
C LEU A 77 11.01 -13.56 -10.71
N SER A 78 9.96 -13.92 -9.98
CA SER A 78 9.56 -13.26 -8.73
C SER A 78 10.65 -13.36 -7.66
N VAL A 79 11.27 -14.54 -7.52
CA VAL A 79 12.40 -14.74 -6.59
C VAL A 79 13.62 -13.95 -7.05
N ALA A 80 13.94 -13.95 -8.34
CA ALA A 80 15.05 -13.17 -8.89
C ALA A 80 14.88 -11.65 -8.66
N ILE A 81 13.65 -11.14 -8.84
CA ILE A 81 13.29 -9.75 -8.53
C ILE A 81 13.48 -9.46 -7.04
N LEU A 82 12.95 -10.33 -6.16
CA LEU A 82 13.09 -10.16 -4.71
C LEU A 82 14.56 -10.12 -4.27
N TRP A 83 15.38 -11.03 -4.80
CA TRP A 83 16.82 -11.06 -4.54
C TRP A 83 17.51 -9.78 -5.01
N SER A 84 17.17 -9.31 -6.22
CA SER A 84 17.72 -8.07 -6.77
C SER A 84 17.39 -6.86 -5.89
N PHE A 85 16.13 -6.75 -5.43
CA PHE A 85 15.74 -5.73 -4.46
C PHE A 85 16.49 -5.86 -3.14
N GLY A 86 16.67 -7.08 -2.62
CA GLY A 86 17.44 -7.32 -1.40
C GLY A 86 18.90 -6.84 -1.50
N ILE A 87 19.56 -7.15 -2.62
CA ILE A 87 20.94 -6.70 -2.89
C ILE A 87 21.02 -5.17 -3.01
N LEU A 88 20.07 -4.55 -3.72
CA LEU A 88 19.99 -3.08 -3.82
C LEU A 88 19.81 -2.42 -2.45
N ASN A 89 18.98 -3.00 -1.59
CA ASN A 89 18.79 -2.52 -0.22
C ASN A 89 20.05 -2.70 0.63
N ALA A 90 20.79 -3.79 0.46
CA ALA A 90 22.07 -4.01 1.14
C ALA A 90 23.18 -3.05 0.65
N GLY A 91 23.13 -2.64 -0.63
CA GLY A 91 24.11 -1.73 -1.24
C GLY A 91 23.99 -0.25 -0.82
N GLY A 92 22.86 0.15 -0.21
CA GLY A 92 22.73 1.46 0.42
C GLY A 92 21.34 2.08 0.34
N VAL A 93 20.88 2.61 1.47
CA VAL A 93 19.54 3.21 1.62
C VAL A 93 19.33 4.46 0.76
N LYS A 94 20.40 5.20 0.44
CA LYS A 94 20.32 6.43 -0.38
C LYS A 94 19.94 6.12 -1.82
N THR A 95 20.54 5.08 -2.41
CA THR A 95 20.26 4.64 -3.78
C THR A 95 18.82 4.15 -3.89
N VAL A 96 18.37 3.35 -2.92
CA VAL A 96 17.00 2.87 -2.88
C VAL A 96 16.00 4.00 -2.71
N ALA A 97 16.26 4.97 -1.84
CA ALA A 97 15.39 6.13 -1.65
C ALA A 97 15.25 6.96 -2.95
N TRP A 98 16.34 7.15 -3.69
CA TRP A 98 16.31 7.82 -4.97
C TRP A 98 15.49 7.06 -6.02
N LEU A 99 15.70 5.74 -6.15
CA LEU A 99 14.91 4.87 -7.04
C LEU A 99 13.42 4.86 -6.68
N GLN A 100 13.10 4.80 -5.39
CA GLN A 100 11.74 4.85 -4.89
C GLN A 100 11.05 6.17 -5.23
N THR A 101 11.78 7.28 -5.14
CA THR A 101 11.29 8.62 -5.48
C THR A 101 10.94 8.70 -6.97
N ILE A 102 11.83 8.23 -7.84
CA ILE A 102 11.58 8.20 -9.29
C ILE A 102 10.40 7.31 -9.63
N SER A 103 10.31 6.11 -9.06
CA SER A 103 9.18 5.20 -9.29
C SER A 103 7.85 5.85 -8.90
N SER A 104 7.84 6.59 -7.80
CA SER A 104 6.65 7.32 -7.33
C SER A 104 6.25 8.43 -8.31
N MET A 105 7.23 9.22 -8.79
CA MET A 105 6.98 10.28 -9.78
C MET A 105 6.41 9.72 -11.09
N ILE A 106 6.95 8.61 -11.58
CA ILE A 106 6.46 7.93 -12.79
C ILE A 106 5.01 7.46 -12.59
N LYS A 107 4.73 6.78 -11.48
CA LYS A 107 3.37 6.29 -11.17
C LYS A 107 2.35 7.43 -11.11
N MET A 108 2.69 8.55 -10.48
CA MET A 108 1.83 9.73 -10.41
C MET A 108 1.58 10.35 -11.79
N SER A 109 2.61 10.40 -12.64
CA SER A 109 2.48 10.87 -14.02
C SER A 109 1.52 9.99 -14.83
N ILE A 110 1.69 8.67 -14.78
CA ILE A 110 0.80 7.71 -15.47
C ILE A 110 -0.64 7.87 -15.01
N LEU A 111 -0.87 7.98 -13.70
CA LEU A 111 -2.21 8.14 -13.13
C LEU A 111 -2.87 9.45 -13.61
N CYS A 112 -2.09 10.53 -13.68
CA CYS A 112 -2.55 11.81 -14.23
C CYS A 112 -2.97 11.67 -15.70
N PHE A 113 -2.14 11.04 -16.54
CA PHE A 113 -2.48 10.82 -17.95
C PHE A 113 -3.73 9.96 -18.14
N ILE A 114 -3.90 8.88 -17.37
CA ILE A 114 -5.11 8.04 -17.42
C ILE A 114 -6.34 8.85 -17.02
N SER A 115 -6.25 9.66 -15.95
CA SER A 115 -7.34 10.51 -15.47
C SER A 115 -7.77 11.55 -16.52
N LEU A 116 -6.81 12.24 -17.14
CA LEU A 116 -7.07 13.20 -18.21
C LEU A 116 -7.70 12.55 -19.44
N THR A 117 -7.16 11.39 -19.86
CA THR A 117 -7.68 10.65 -21.02
C THR A 117 -9.12 10.17 -20.76
N GLY A 118 -9.39 9.67 -19.54
CA GLY A 118 -10.74 9.28 -19.12
C GLY A 118 -11.73 10.45 -19.14
N LEU A 119 -11.32 11.63 -18.65
CA LEU A 119 -12.16 12.83 -18.68
C LEU A 119 -12.46 13.27 -20.12
N VAL A 120 -11.46 13.31 -21.00
CA VAL A 120 -11.62 13.69 -22.40
C VAL A 120 -12.54 12.71 -23.14
N LEU A 121 -12.39 11.40 -22.91
CA LEU A 121 -13.27 10.37 -23.47
C LEU A 121 -14.70 10.48 -22.98
N LEU A 122 -14.93 10.94 -21.74
CA LEU A 122 -16.26 11.15 -21.18
C LEU A 122 -16.94 12.40 -21.75
N VAL A 123 -16.17 13.47 -21.99
CA VAL A 123 -16.68 14.73 -22.57
C VAL A 123 -16.96 14.60 -24.07
N ILE A 124 -16.11 13.89 -24.82
CA ILE A 124 -16.24 13.69 -26.28
C ILE A 124 -17.14 12.48 -26.62
N GLY A 125 -17.20 11.48 -25.73
CA GLY A 125 -17.93 10.22 -25.90
C GLY A 125 -19.44 10.37 -25.88
N LYS A 126 -20.00 10.85 -26.99
CA LYS A 126 -21.42 10.91 -27.34
C LYS A 126 -22.16 9.61 -26.98
N LYS A 127 -23.02 9.64 -25.94
CA LYS A 127 -24.01 8.64 -25.44
C LYS A 127 -23.58 7.17 -25.27
N GLU A 128 -22.80 6.57 -26.15
CA GLU A 128 -22.39 5.15 -26.10
C GLU A 128 -21.43 4.87 -24.93
N ASN A 129 -20.41 5.70 -24.72
CA ASN A 129 -19.47 5.52 -23.60
C ASN A 129 -20.12 5.79 -22.23
N VAL A 130 -21.06 6.73 -22.18
CA VAL A 130 -21.88 7.00 -20.98
C VAL A 130 -22.75 5.79 -20.66
N SER A 131 -23.39 5.18 -21.68
CA SER A 131 -24.21 4.00 -21.49
C SER A 131 -23.41 2.77 -21.02
N LYS A 132 -22.14 2.61 -21.43
CA LYS A 132 -21.26 1.54 -20.88
C LYS A 132 -20.91 1.77 -19.41
N PHE A 133 -20.74 3.02 -19.00
CA PHE A 133 -20.50 3.37 -17.61
C PHE A 133 -21.73 3.15 -16.73
N GLU A 134 -22.92 3.53 -17.22
CA GLU A 134 -24.20 3.24 -16.55
C GLU A 134 -24.43 1.73 -16.42
N ASN A 135 -24.25 0.95 -17.49
CA ASN A 135 -24.37 -0.51 -17.43
C ASN A 135 -23.34 -1.17 -16.49
N ALA A 136 -22.15 -0.59 -16.34
CA ALA A 136 -21.16 -1.07 -15.38
C ALA A 136 -21.53 -0.73 -13.92
N LEU A 137 -22.32 0.31 -13.71
CA LEU A 137 -22.84 0.71 -12.39
C LEU A 137 -24.13 -0.04 -12.03
N ASP A 138 -24.95 -0.37 -13.02
CA ASP A 138 -26.14 -1.24 -12.93
C ASP A 138 -25.78 -2.74 -12.89
N ALA A 139 -24.48 -3.07 -12.84
CA ALA A 139 -24.02 -4.44 -12.71
C ALA A 139 -24.70 -5.12 -11.50
N GLU A 140 -25.26 -6.30 -11.75
CA GLU A 140 -26.06 -7.09 -10.81
C GLU A 140 -25.36 -7.22 -9.45
N LEU A 141 -26.12 -7.01 -8.37
CA LEU A 141 -25.61 -6.89 -7.02
C LEU A 141 -24.82 -8.17 -6.67
N PRO A 142 -23.48 -8.09 -6.55
CA PRO A 142 -22.67 -9.29 -6.42
C PRO A 142 -22.98 -10.00 -5.10
N ASN A 143 -22.80 -11.33 -5.10
CA ASN A 143 -22.99 -12.15 -3.90
C ASN A 143 -22.28 -11.53 -2.68
N ALA A 144 -22.83 -11.73 -1.48
CA ALA A 144 -22.26 -11.14 -0.25
C ALA A 144 -20.74 -11.42 -0.10
N SER A 145 -20.28 -12.61 -0.52
CA SER A 145 -18.85 -12.97 -0.54
C SER A 145 -18.02 -12.06 -1.45
N GLN A 146 -18.47 -11.83 -2.69
CA GLN A 146 -17.77 -10.99 -3.67
C GLN A 146 -17.71 -9.53 -3.21
N THR A 147 -18.78 -9.04 -2.58
CA THR A 147 -18.82 -7.71 -2.00
C THR A 147 -17.76 -7.57 -0.89
N VAL A 148 -17.67 -8.54 0.02
CA VAL A 148 -16.67 -8.55 1.09
C VAL A 148 -15.24 -8.64 0.53
N GLU A 149 -15.01 -9.45 -0.49
CA GLU A 149 -13.71 -9.57 -1.17
C GLU A 149 -13.27 -8.25 -1.81
N ALA A 150 -14.16 -7.56 -2.52
CA ALA A 150 -13.87 -6.26 -3.12
C ALA A 150 -13.54 -5.21 -2.05
N ILE A 151 -14.28 -5.19 -0.94
CA ILE A 151 -13.99 -4.32 0.20
C ILE A 151 -12.62 -4.64 0.81
N LEU A 152 -12.29 -5.93 0.95
CA LEU A 152 -11.00 -6.36 1.51
C LEU A 152 -9.83 -5.94 0.60
N GLN A 153 -9.97 -6.07 -0.71
CA GLN A 153 -8.98 -5.61 -1.69
C GLN A 153 -8.81 -4.08 -1.64
N GLY A 154 -9.92 -3.34 -1.52
CA GLY A 154 -9.89 -1.89 -1.31
C GLY A 154 -9.15 -1.51 -0.02
N CYS A 155 -9.45 -2.18 1.09
CA CYS A 155 -8.76 -1.98 2.36
C CYS A 155 -7.25 -2.28 2.27
N PHE A 156 -6.86 -3.31 1.51
CA PHE A 156 -5.46 -3.65 1.29
C PHE A 156 -4.70 -2.52 0.58
N ALA A 157 -5.31 -1.89 -0.43
CA ALA A 157 -4.72 -0.76 -1.15
C ALA A 157 -4.41 0.45 -0.23
N TYR A 158 -5.24 0.68 0.80
CA TYR A 158 -5.07 1.79 1.75
C TYR A 158 -4.25 1.46 3.00
N ARG A 159 -3.69 0.26 3.12
CA ARG A 159 -2.95 -0.19 4.32
C ARG A 159 -1.76 0.70 4.68
N GLY A 160 -1.16 1.38 3.70
CA GLY A 160 0.03 2.23 3.89
C GLY A 160 -0.16 3.39 4.88
N ILE A 161 -1.40 3.86 5.10
CA ILE A 161 -1.66 5.02 5.96
C ILE A 161 -1.24 4.81 7.42
N PHE A 162 -1.32 3.56 7.90
CA PHE A 162 -0.94 3.20 9.26
C PHE A 162 0.54 3.49 9.55
N ILE A 163 1.42 3.19 8.59
CA ILE A 163 2.87 3.37 8.73
C ILE A 163 3.21 4.85 8.78
N VAL A 164 2.60 5.64 7.88
CA VAL A 164 2.82 7.09 7.80
C VAL A 164 2.42 7.78 9.11
N ILE A 165 1.27 7.42 9.68
CA ILE A 165 0.78 8.01 10.94
C ILE A 165 1.73 7.71 12.10
N ASN A 166 2.24 6.48 12.22
CA ASN A 166 3.18 6.11 13.29
C ASN A 166 4.52 6.84 13.17
N ILE A 167 5.01 7.09 11.95
CA ILE A 167 6.24 7.86 11.72
C ILE A 167 6.01 9.33 12.07
N ALA A 168 4.94 9.94 11.55
CA ALA A 168 4.60 11.34 11.78
C ALA A 168 4.36 11.66 13.26
N GLY A 169 3.74 10.74 14.01
CA GLY A 169 3.56 10.89 15.47
C GLY A 169 4.88 10.94 16.24
N CYS A 170 5.90 10.19 15.80
CA CYS A 170 7.22 10.19 16.43
C CYS A 170 8.00 11.49 16.13
N ASP A 171 7.87 12.04 14.92
CA ASP A 171 8.47 13.33 14.54
C ASP A 171 7.81 14.51 15.29
N PHE A 172 6.51 14.43 15.52
CA PHE A 172 5.78 15.43 16.32
C PHE A 172 6.32 15.53 17.76
N LEU A 173 6.71 14.41 18.38
CA LEU A 173 7.40 14.42 19.68
C LEU A 173 8.71 15.21 19.62
N SER A 174 9.55 14.92 18.62
CA SER A 174 10.85 15.57 18.47
C SER A 174 10.70 17.07 18.26
N PHE A 175 9.68 17.49 17.52
CA PHE A 175 9.36 18.91 17.36
C PHE A 175 8.91 19.55 18.67
N HIS A 176 7.99 18.93 19.42
CA HIS A 176 7.49 19.47 20.69
C HIS A 176 8.57 19.52 21.77
N HIS A 177 9.39 18.49 21.91
CA HIS A 177 10.49 18.44 22.88
C HIS A 177 11.55 19.52 22.56
N ASN A 178 11.94 19.69 21.30
CA ASN A 178 12.84 20.76 20.91
C ASN A 178 12.21 22.15 21.16
N TYR A 179 10.93 22.34 20.88
CA TYR A 179 10.27 23.63 21.11
C TYR A 179 10.23 24.03 22.60
N VAL A 180 9.98 23.07 23.50
CA VAL A 180 9.97 23.31 24.96
C VAL A 180 11.38 23.56 25.50
N LEU A 181 12.42 22.93 24.94
CA LEU A 181 13.82 23.17 25.30
C LEU A 181 14.37 24.52 24.81
N PHE A 182 13.80 25.09 23.74
CA PHE A 182 14.21 26.40 23.21
C PHE A 182 13.45 27.58 23.82
N THR A 183 12.41 27.34 24.61
CA THR A 183 11.55 28.39 25.20
C THR A 183 11.60 28.47 26.73
N GLY A 184 12.49 27.71 27.38
CA GLY A 184 12.79 27.79 28.83
C GLY A 184 14.24 28.17 29.08
#